data_AF-A0A5K0WBN1-F1
#
_entry.id   AF-A0A5K0WBN1-F1
#
_cell.length_a   1.000
_cell.length_b   1.000
_cell.length_c   1.000
_cell.angle_alpha   90.00
_cell.angle_beta   90.00
_cell.angle_gamma   90.00
#
_symmetry.space_group_name_H-M   'P 1'
#
loop_
_entity.id
_entity.type
_entity.pdbx_description
1 polymer ?
#
loop_
_entity_poly.entity_id
_entity_poly.type
_entity_poly.pdbx_seq_one_letter_code
_entity_poly.pdbx_strand_id
1 'polypeptide(L)' 'LVSRQFVEMSRIRIEGLLAAFPKLVGIGKQHTYVETENVRYVYQPMETLYLLLVTNKQSNILEDLETLRLLSKL' A
#
# COMPACT_ATOMS: atom_id res chain seq x y z
N LEU A 1 4.64 -5.27 13.21
CA LEU A 1 4.16 -4.32 12.17
C LEU A 1 5.04 -3.08 12.23
N VAL A 2 5.55 -2.64 11.08
CA VAL A 2 6.38 -1.43 10.95
C VAL A 2 5.74 -0.54 9.89
N SER A 3 5.83 0.77 10.08
CA SER A 3 5.39 1.75 9.08
C SER A 3 6.42 2.86 9.00
N ARG A 4 6.77 3.28 7.78
CA ARG A 4 7.68 4.39 7.52
C ARG A 4 6.94 5.44 6.70
N GLN A 5 6.95 6.68 7.19
CA GLN A 5 6.37 7.82 6.49
C GLN A 5 7.49 8.64 5.85
N PHE A 6 7.28 9.04 4.60
CA PHE A 6 8.19 9.90 3.83
C PHE A 6 7.67 11.33 3.70
N VAL A 7 6.45 11.58 4.20
CA VAL A 7 5.79 12.88 4.27
C VAL A 7 5.10 13.01 5.62
N GLU A 8 4.96 14.24 6.10
CA GLU A 8 4.25 14.50 7.36
C GLU A 8 2.77 14.11 7.23
N MET A 9 2.31 13.24 8.14
CA MET A 9 0.93 12.78 8.21
C MET A 9 0.52 12.60 9.67
N SER A 10 -0.72 12.98 9.99
CA SER A 10 -1.28 12.72 11.31
C SER A 10 -1.43 11.22 11.54
N ARG A 11 -1.22 10.80 12.79
CA ARG A 11 -1.41 9.40 13.21
C ARG A 11 -2.79 8.85 12.84
N ILE A 12 -3.83 9.65 13.04
CA ILE A 12 -5.23 9.32 12.72
C ILE A 12 -5.38 8.97 11.23
N ARG A 13 -4.73 9.72 10.34
CA ARG A 13 -4.78 9.45 8.90
C ARG A 13 -4.12 8.11 8.56
N ILE A 14 -2.96 7.82 9.16
CA ILE A 14 -2.23 6.56 8.95
C ILE A 14 -3.09 5.37 9.40
N GLU A 15 -3.64 5.44 10.60
CA GLU A 15 -4.51 4.39 11.15
C GLU A 15 -5.77 4.18 10.29
N GLY A 16 -6.38 5.26 9.79
CA GLY A 16 -7.52 5.20 8.88
C GLY A 16 -7.22 4.50 7.55
N LEU A 17 -6.06 4.81 6.94
CA LEU A 17 -5.60 4.14 5.71
C LEU A 17 -5.38 2.64 5.92
N LEU A 18 -4.72 2.26 7.02
CA LEU A 18 -4.45 0.87 7.35
C LEU A 18 -5.72 0.09 7.72
N ALA A 19 -6.67 0.71 8.43
CA ALA A 19 -7.94 0.07 8.78
C ALA A 19 -8.85 -0.16 7.57
N ALA A 20 -8.75 0.68 6.53
CA ALA A 20 -9.49 0.52 5.29
C ALA A 20 -8.93 -0.63 4.42
N PHE A 21 -7.60 -0.78 4.38
CA PHE A 21 -6.91 -1.67 3.44
C PHE A 21 -7.45 -3.12 3.41
N PRO A 22 -7.63 -3.85 4.54
CA PRO A 22 -8.14 -5.23 4.49
C PRO A 22 -9.52 -5.37 3.83
N LYS A 23 -10.35 -4.32 3.91
CA LYS A 23 -11.68 -4.29 3.29
C LYS A 23 -11.62 -4.11 1.77
N LEU A 24 -10.51 -3.56 1.27
CA LEU A 24 -10.28 -3.30 -0.16
C LEU A 24 -9.68 -4.51 -0.87
N VAL A 25 -8.91 -5.35 -0.16
CA VAL A 25 -8.16 -6.50 -0.70
C VAL A 25 -8.98 -7.80 -0.71
N GLY A 26 -10.30 -7.69 -0.93
CA GLY A 26 -11.23 -8.82 -0.87
C GLY A 26 -10.81 -10.08 -1.65
N ILE A 27 -11.18 -11.24 -1.12
CA ILE A 27 -10.85 -12.59 -1.61
C ILE A 27 -11.22 -12.72 -3.09
N GLY A 28 -10.23 -13.07 -3.93
CA GLY A 28 -10.44 -13.42 -5.34
C GLY A 28 -9.98 -12.40 -6.38
N LYS A 29 -9.40 -11.26 -5.98
CA LYS A 29 -8.79 -10.31 -6.91
C LYS A 29 -7.27 -10.43 -6.96
N GLN A 30 -6.73 -10.89 -8.10
CA GLN A 30 -5.30 -10.82 -8.42
C GLN A 30 -4.93 -9.40 -8.89
N HIS A 31 -5.06 -8.40 -8.02
CA HIS A 31 -4.54 -7.07 -8.29
C HIS A 31 -3.36 -6.79 -7.36
N THR A 32 -2.29 -6.22 -7.93
CA THR A 32 -1.12 -5.73 -7.19
C THR A 32 -1.31 -4.29 -6.68
N TYR A 33 -2.46 -3.68 -6.96
CA TYR A 33 -2.86 -2.37 -6.45
C TYR A 33 -4.38 -2.19 -6.37
N VAL A 34 -4.84 -1.26 -5.53
CA VAL A 34 -6.22 -0.79 -5.45
C VAL A 34 -6.26 0.72 -5.26
N GLU A 35 -7.12 1.40 -6.00
CA GLU A 35 -7.33 2.84 -5.88
C GLU A 35 -8.57 3.17 -5.06
N THR A 36 -8.45 4.22 -4.26
CA THR A 36 -9.57 4.88 -3.58
C THR A 36 -9.70 6.30 -4.12
N GLU A 37 -10.57 7.11 -3.50
CA GLU A 37 -10.72 8.51 -3.89
C GLU A 37 -9.40 9.29 -3.82
N ASN A 38 -8.60 9.08 -2.77
CA ASN A 38 -7.46 9.96 -2.45
C ASN A 38 -6.08 9.30 -2.64
N VAL A 39 -5.99 7.97 -2.58
CA VAL A 39 -4.72 7.25 -2.61
C VAL A 39 -4.81 5.96 -3.41
N ARG A 40 -3.66 5.48 -3.86
CA ARG A 40 -3.44 4.15 -4.40
C ARG A 40 -2.68 3.31 -3.38
N TYR A 41 -3.17 2.11 -3.11
CA TYR A 41 -2.47 1.09 -2.35
C TYR A 41 -1.80 0.14 -3.34
N VAL A 42 -0.49 -0.01 -3.28
CA VAL A 42 0.29 -0.97 -4.08
C VAL A 42 0.83 -2.01 -3.12
N TYR A 43 0.55 -3.29 -3.34
CA TYR A 43 0.79 -4.30 -2.31
C TYR A 43 1.11 -5.69 -2.86
N GLN A 44 1.79 -6.48 -2.03
CA GLN A 44 1.99 -7.90 -2.25
C GLN A 44 1.87 -8.69 -0.94
N PRO A 45 1.29 -9.89 -0.96
CA PRO A 45 1.33 -10.80 0.19
C PRO A 45 2.77 -11.21 0.54
N MET A 46 3.09 -11.26 1.83
CA MET A 46 4.34 -11.79 2.38
C MET A 46 4.01 -12.69 3.58
N GLU A 47 3.93 -13.99 3.33
CA GLU A 47 3.50 -14.99 4.32
C GLU A 47 2.16 -14.61 4.99
N THR A 48 2.18 -14.22 6.27
CA THR A 48 1.02 -13.81 7.06
C THR A 48 0.79 -12.30 7.08
N LEU A 49 1.63 -11.54 6.38
CA LEU A 49 1.62 -10.08 6.32
C LEU A 49 1.44 -9.59 4.88
N TYR A 50 1.30 -8.27 4.74
CA TYR A 50 1.34 -7.58 3.46
C TYR A 50 2.47 -6.56 3.46
N LEU A 51 3.22 -6.50 2.36
CA LEU A 51 4.02 -5.32 2.05
C LEU A 51 3.14 -4.33 1.32
N LEU A 52 3.12 -3.09 1.81
CA LEU A 52 2.18 -2.07 1.38
C LEU A 52 2.89 -0.74 1.13
N LEU A 53 2.71 -0.21 -0.07
CA LEU A 53 2.98 1.18 -0.41
C LEU A 53 1.66 1.93 -0.56
N VAL A 54 1.60 3.14 -0.01
CA VAL A 54 0.47 4.05 -0.20
C VAL A 54 0.98 5.28 -0.93
N THR A 55 0.55 5.45 -2.17
CA THR A 55 0.98 6.53 -3.06
C THR A 55 -0.19 7.40 -3.47
N ASN A 56 0.11 8.60 -3.96
CA ASN A 56 -0.93 9.41 -4.60
C ASN A 56 -1.29 8.78 -5.96
N LYS A 57 -2.48 9.07 -6.49
CA LYS A 57 -2.92 8.50 -7.78
C LYS A 57 -2.11 9.00 -8.99
N GLN A 58 -1.41 10.12 -8.82
CA GLN A 58 -0.56 10.73 -9.84
C GLN A 58 0.84 10.11 -9.90
N SER A 59 1.21 9.26 -8.93
CA SER A 59 2.48 8.57 -8.87
C SER A 59 2.59 7.60 -10.04
N ASN A 60 3.81 7.45 -10.55
CA ASN A 60 4.10 6.49 -11.60
C ASN A 60 3.98 5.06 -11.04
N ILE A 61 2.92 4.36 -11.44
CA ILE A 61 2.63 3.01 -10.93
C ILE A 61 3.72 1.99 -11.29
N LEU A 62 4.44 2.18 -12.39
CA LEU A 62 5.54 1.28 -12.76
C LEU A 62 6.72 1.42 -11.79
N GLU A 63 7.04 2.65 -11.39
CA GLU A 63 8.08 2.92 -10.39
C GLU A 63 7.65 2.46 -8.99
N ASP A 64 6.39 2.65 -8.64
CA ASP A 64 5.83 2.18 -7.37
C ASP A 64 5.90 0.63 -7.27
N LEU A 65 5.58 -0.09 -8.35
CA LEU A 65 5.66 -1.56 -8.40
C LEU A 65 7.10 -2.07 -8.32
N GLU A 66 8.04 -1.42 -9.01
CA GLU A 66 9.46 -1.79 -8.89
C GLU A 66 10.01 -1.49 -7.50
N THR A 67 9.59 -0.38 -6.88
CA THR A 67 9.91 -0.04 -5.49
C THR A 67 9.39 -1.12 -4.54
N LEU A 68 8.13 -1.56 -4.70
CA LEU A 68 7.55 -2.65 -3.91
C LEU A 68 8.37 -3.95 -4.06
N ARG A 69 8.79 -4.28 -5.28
CA ARG A 69 9.60 -5.46 -5.58
C ARG A 69 11.01 -5.38 -5.01
N LEU A 70 11.62 -4.20 -4.99
CA LEU A 70 12.92 -3.99 -4.36
C LEU A 70 12.82 -4.19 -2.85
N LEU A 71 11.77 -3.64 -2.23
CA LEU A 71 11.56 -3.72 -0.78
C LEU A 71 11.25 -5.14 -0.29
N SER A 72 10.67 -6.03 -1.10
CA SER A 72 10.46 -7.43 -0.67
C SER A 72 11.68 -8.33 -0.74
N LYS A 73 12.80 -7.83 -1.30
CA LYS A 73 14.09 -8.54 -1.30
C LYS A 73 14.97 -8.18 -0.10
N LEU A 74 14.59 -7.14 0.64
CA LEU A 74 15.24 -6.73 1.88
C LEU A 74 14.79 -7.63 3.03
#